data_AF-T1CK65-F1
#
_entry.id   AF-T1CK65-F1
#
_cell.length_a   1.000
_cell.length_b   1.000
_cell.length_c   1.000
_cell.angle_alpha   90.00
_cell.angle_beta   90.00
_cell.angle_gamma   90.00
#
_symmetry.space_group_name_H-M   'P 1'
#
loop_
_entity.id
_entity.type
_entity.pdbx_description
1 polymer ?
#
loop_
_entity_poly.entity_id
_entity_poly.type
_entity_poly.pdbx_seq_one_letter_code
_entity_poly.pdbx_strand_id
1 'polypeptide(L)' 'MTQTRLLQSILPSIATSDGAGVKLKRSIGQKPGLYLDPFLMLDAFGT' A
#
# COMPACT_ATOMS: atom_id res chain seq x y z
N MET A 1 -4.91 -30.12 -3.65
CA MET A 1 -6.13 -29.39 -3.23
C MET A 1 -5.74 -27.95 -2.97
N THR A 2 -6.25 -26.99 -3.76
CA THR A 2 -6.06 -25.56 -3.49
C THR A 2 -7.11 -25.10 -2.49
N GLN A 3 -6.67 -24.52 -1.38
CA GLN A 3 -7.57 -23.90 -0.41
C GLN A 3 -7.86 -22.46 -0.83
N THR A 4 -9.14 -22.09 -0.86
CA THR A 4 -9.56 -20.70 -1.12
C THR A 4 -9.15 -19.83 0.07
N ARG A 5 -8.39 -18.77 -0.20
CA ARG A 5 -8.02 -17.77 0.81
C ARG A 5 -9.18 -16.82 1.06
N LEU A 6 -9.39 -16.44 2.32
CA LEU A 6 -10.36 -15.43 2.71
C LEU A 6 -9.69 -14.05 2.76
N LEU A 7 -10.46 -13.00 2.46
CA LEU A 7 -10.00 -11.63 2.60
C LEU A 7 -9.89 -11.29 4.09
N GLN A 8 -8.70 -10.88 4.53
CA GLN A 8 -8.46 -10.54 5.94
C GLN A 8 -8.71 -9.06 6.25
N SER A 9 -8.37 -8.16 5.33
CA SER A 9 -8.56 -6.72 5.51
C SER A 9 -8.56 -5.97 4.17
N ILE A 10 -9.12 -4.76 4.18
CA ILE A 10 -9.06 -3.80 3.08
C ILE A 10 -8.22 -2.61 3.57
N LEU A 11 -7.11 -2.35 2.90
CA LEU A 11 -6.24 -1.21 3.18
C LEU A 11 -6.51 -0.10 2.15
N PRO A 12 -7.15 1.03 2.53
CA PRO A 12 -7.38 2.12 1.60
C PRO A 12 -6.08 2.84 1.27
N SER A 13 -5.96 3.34 0.03
CA SER A 13 -4.86 4.21 -0.35
C SER A 13 -5.14 5.67 0.03
N ILE A 14 -4.12 6.36 0.53
CA ILE A 14 -4.21 7.75 0.97
C ILE A 14 -3.30 8.60 0.09
N ALA A 15 -3.79 9.78 -0.31
CA ALA A 15 -3.01 10.74 -1.07
C ALA A 15 -1.82 11.24 -0.22
N THR A 16 -0.63 11.19 -0.80
CA THR A 16 0.60 11.68 -0.18
C THR A 16 1.49 12.34 -1.23
N SER A 17 2.52 13.04 -0.75
CA SER A 17 3.64 13.49 -1.56
C SER A 17 4.87 12.63 -1.24
N ASP A 18 5.67 12.35 -2.26
CA ASP A 18 7.03 11.86 -2.10
C ASP A 18 8.03 12.99 -2.45
N GLY A 19 9.31 12.63 -2.61
CA GLY A 19 10.38 13.53 -3.02
C GLY A 19 10.02 14.41 -4.22
N ALA A 20 10.61 15.61 -4.26
CA ALA A 20 10.35 16.62 -5.31
C ALA A 20 8.86 17.01 -5.51
N GLY A 21 7.98 16.72 -4.53
CA GLY A 21 6.57 17.09 -4.60
C GLY A 21 5.69 16.15 -5.43
N VAL A 22 6.18 14.95 -5.76
CA VAL A 22 5.43 13.97 -6.57
C VAL A 22 4.21 13.51 -5.78
N LYS A 23 3.03 13.72 -6.35
CA LYS A 23 1.76 13.26 -5.78
C LYS A 23 1.52 11.80 -6.14
N LEU A 24 1.17 11.00 -5.13
CA LEU A 24 0.83 9.59 -5.31
C LEU A 24 -0.22 9.16 -4.29
N LYS A 25 -0.76 7.94 -4.46
CA LYS A 25 -1.59 7.29 -3.44
C LYS A 25 -0.83 6.09 -2.87
N ARG A 26 -0.51 6.12 -1.57
CA ARG A 26 0.19 5.04 -0.86
C ARG A 26 -0.81 4.16 -0.12
N SER A 27 -0.64 2.84 -0.11
CA SER A 27 -1.49 1.90 0.66
C SER A 27 -0.70 1.17 1.74
N ILE A 28 0.31 0.37 1.37
CA ILE A 28 1.28 -0.25 2.27
C ILE A 28 2.41 0.76 2.55
N GLY A 29 2.96 0.80 3.75
CA GLY A 29 4.05 1.71 4.13
C GLY A 29 3.59 3.11 4.52
N GLN A 30 2.29 3.34 4.73
CA GLN A 30 1.76 4.63 5.21
C GLN A 30 2.20 4.99 6.64
N LYS A 31 2.48 3.98 7.48
CA LYS A 31 2.85 4.13 8.89
C LYS A 31 3.92 3.10 9.24
N PRO A 32 4.82 3.39 10.20
CA PRO A 32 5.71 2.39 10.77
C PRO A 32 4.91 1.15 11.20
N GLY A 33 5.34 -0.04 10.80
CA GLY A 33 4.65 -1.30 11.12
C GLY A 33 3.56 -1.72 10.13
N LEU A 34 3.09 -0.85 9.23
CA LEU A 34 2.11 -1.22 8.20
C LEU A 34 2.80 -1.73 6.93
N TYR A 35 3.45 -2.88 7.03
CA TYR A 35 4.07 -3.61 5.92
C TYR A 35 3.51 -5.04 5.85
N LEU A 36 3.62 -5.66 4.67
CA LEU A 36 3.17 -7.02 4.42
C LEU A 36 4.38 -7.83 3.93
N ASP A 37 5.12 -8.48 4.82
CA ASP A 37 6.29 -9.29 4.47
C ASP A 37 6.02 -10.17 3.23
N PRO A 38 6.81 -10.05 2.13
CA PRO A 38 8.07 -9.30 1.94
C PRO A 38 7.95 -7.87 1.39
N PHE A 39 6.74 -7.34 1.26
CA PHE A 39 6.43 -6.03 0.71
C PHE A 39 6.41 -4.93 1.77
N LEU A 40 7.27 -3.94 1.59
CA LEU A 40 7.39 -2.81 2.52
C LEU A 40 6.48 -1.62 2.15
N MET A 41 6.14 -1.45 0.87
CA MET A 41 5.41 -0.29 0.37
C MET A 41 4.65 -0.61 -0.92
N LEU A 42 3.52 0.08 -1.14
CA LEU A 42 2.76 0.01 -2.39
C LEU A 42 2.19 1.37 -2.76
N ASP A 43 2.69 1.92 -3.86
CA ASP A 43 2.33 3.24 -4.39
C ASP A 43 1.65 3.14 -5.74
N ALA A 44 0.62 3.96 -5.92
CA ALA A 44 -0.04 4.18 -7.19
C ALA A 44 0.19 5.62 -7.65
N PHE A 45 0.79 5.76 -8.82
CA PHE A 45 0.97 7.02 -9.54
C PHE A 45 -0.15 7.17 -10.56
N GLY A 46 -0.60 8.40 -10.78
CA GLY A 46 -1.61 8.74 -11.78
C GLY A 46 -1.30 10.08 -12.43
N THR A 47 -1.87 10.29 -13.62
CA THR A 47 -1.89 11.58 -14.32
C THR A 47 -3.04 12.43 -13.84
#